data_AF-A0A669DCD2-F1
#
_entry.id   AF-A0A669DCD2-F1
#
_cell.length_a   1.000
_cell.length_b   1.000
_cell.length_c   1.000
_cell.angle_alpha   90.00
_cell.angle_beta   90.00
_cell.angle_gamma   90.00
#
_symmetry.space_group_name_H-M   'P 1'
#
loop_
_entity.id
_entity.type
_entity.pdbx_description
1 polymer ?
#
loop_
_entity_poly.entity_id
_entity_poly.type
_entity_poly.pdbx_seq_one_letter_code
_entity_poly.pdbx_strand_id
1 'polypeptide(L)'
;MELSGSTTSNHTLNSTGVGSWEISDKAKLCRFLCYGSERDLYSTKENGRIKLENTGALQSMLEEKRGAEVLEEIKRFAQDGRAVRLEPSIFALALCSQNPDVNTKQAAFKALKDVCREPAHLFSFIKYKKELKEHMKCGIWGRALRRALSDWYNEQDAMSLAAAVTKCKQREGWSHQDLLRLSHTKPARDAIALISKYVTKGWKEVQVAHENKENAEEVIRVLSYLEVVEKVKHSRDETEVVTLIEEHKLEREQLLTEHLKFKQVWSALLKEMPLHSVVKMLGRLTSGKVLEPGSSETQFLCDRIQSETALKQAKIHPFSILLATENYKKGHGYQGKPKWEADRNILKAMDSAFYKSFMNVEPVGKCFVVAVDMSGSPSSIVPGTSISTAAAAAAIAMILARTEADTHVLVYSQEAMVPFSISADMTLKEATDELVKTSGANSKLVMCDLTNTGFAIGDTEDRGLLTISGFDLGAFSVIRNLAQDLI
;
A
#
# COMPACT_ATOMS: atom_id res chain seq x y z
N MET A 1 32.55 -57.02 -25.47
CA MET A 1 32.28 -56.85 -26.91
C MET A 1 30.82 -57.21 -27.15
N GLU A 2 29.84 -56.40 -26.70
CA GLU A 2 29.64 -54.95 -26.95
C GLU A 2 29.32 -54.68 -28.44
N LEU A 3 28.41 -53.77 -28.79
CA LEU A 3 27.84 -52.64 -28.03
C LEU A 3 26.30 -52.68 -27.97
N SER A 4 25.72 -52.05 -26.95
CA SER A 4 24.32 -51.61 -26.95
C SER A 4 24.24 -50.17 -26.43
N GLY A 5 23.52 -49.31 -27.15
CA GLY A 5 23.27 -47.93 -26.76
C GLY A 5 21.78 -47.68 -26.64
N SER A 6 21.35 -47.09 -25.52
CA SER A 6 19.96 -46.68 -25.28
C SER A 6 19.83 -45.17 -25.33
N THR A 7 19.04 -44.66 -26.28
CA THR A 7 18.52 -43.28 -26.27
C THR A 7 17.14 -43.28 -25.62
N THR A 8 16.90 -42.32 -24.75
CA THR A 8 15.65 -42.17 -23.99
C THR A 8 14.60 -41.37 -24.77
N SER A 9 13.34 -41.82 -24.71
CA SER A 9 12.19 -41.12 -25.29
C SER A 9 11.16 -40.75 -24.22
N ASN A 10 11.28 -39.53 -23.68
CA ASN A 10 10.23 -38.95 -22.83
C ASN A 10 9.08 -38.42 -23.71
N HIS A 11 7.96 -39.14 -23.76
CA HIS A 11 6.72 -38.67 -24.36
C HIS A 11 5.61 -38.49 -23.31
N THR A 12 5.33 -37.23 -22.98
CA THR A 12 4.05 -36.79 -22.40
C THR A 12 3.60 -35.55 -23.16
N LEU A 13 2.74 -35.73 -24.16
CA LEU A 13 2.14 -34.61 -24.89
C LEU A 13 0.95 -34.06 -24.08
N ASN A 14 0.94 -32.76 -23.81
CA ASN A 14 -0.30 -32.03 -23.60
C ASN A 14 -0.80 -31.55 -24.97
N SER A 15 -1.91 -32.12 -25.45
CA SER A 15 -2.41 -31.91 -26.82
C SER A 15 -3.61 -30.97 -26.88
N THR A 16 -3.39 -29.68 -26.69
CA THR A 16 -4.29 -28.61 -27.12
C THR A 16 -3.49 -27.56 -27.89
N GLY A 17 -3.75 -27.44 -29.19
CA GLY A 17 -2.95 -26.64 -30.12
C GLY A 17 -3.24 -25.13 -30.06
N VAL A 18 -3.09 -24.52 -28.89
CA VAL A 18 -2.98 -23.06 -28.74
C VAL A 18 -1.50 -22.75 -28.53
N GLY A 19 -0.88 -22.04 -29.48
CA GLY A 19 0.51 -21.61 -29.33
C GLY A 19 0.65 -20.72 -28.11
N SER A 20 1.65 -20.99 -27.25
CA SER A 20 1.85 -20.21 -26.03
C SER A 20 2.46 -18.84 -26.38
N TRP A 21 1.91 -17.78 -25.76
CA TRP A 21 2.29 -16.39 -26.07
C TRP A 21 3.30 -15.90 -25.03
N GLU A 22 4.54 -16.41 -25.10
CA GLU A 22 5.62 -16.11 -24.13
C GLU A 22 5.58 -14.65 -23.63
N ILE A 23 5.20 -14.49 -22.36
CA ILE A 23 4.95 -13.17 -21.79
C ILE A 23 6.26 -12.39 -21.72
N SER A 24 6.32 -11.24 -22.40
CA SER A 24 7.55 -10.44 -22.48
C SER A 24 8.05 -10.01 -21.10
N ASP A 25 9.38 -9.88 -20.96
CA ASP A 25 10.01 -9.52 -19.68
C ASP A 25 9.56 -8.16 -19.15
N LYS A 26 9.14 -7.25 -20.04
CA LYS A 26 8.52 -5.98 -19.66
C LYS A 26 7.20 -6.19 -18.92
N ALA A 27 6.34 -7.11 -19.38
CA ALA A 27 5.07 -7.41 -18.70
C ALA A 27 5.31 -8.16 -17.39
N LYS A 28 6.23 -9.15 -17.36
CA LYS A 28 6.69 -9.82 -16.12
C LYS A 28 7.22 -8.80 -15.09
N LEU A 29 8.07 -7.86 -15.52
CA LEU A 29 8.55 -6.74 -14.69
C LEU A 29 7.38 -5.90 -14.17
N CYS A 30 6.41 -5.54 -15.00
CA CYS A 30 5.28 -4.71 -14.55
C CYS A 30 4.37 -5.45 -13.56
N ARG A 31 4.15 -6.78 -13.73
CA ARG A 31 3.53 -7.65 -12.71
C ARG A 31 4.29 -7.59 -11.39
N PHE A 32 5.63 -7.72 -11.44
CA PHE A 32 6.48 -7.61 -10.27
C PHE A 32 6.41 -6.22 -9.60
N LEU A 33 6.48 -5.13 -10.36
CA LEU A 33 6.35 -3.77 -9.82
C LEU A 33 4.95 -3.49 -9.26
N CYS A 34 3.92 -4.14 -9.81
CA CYS A 34 2.55 -4.03 -9.35
C CYS A 34 2.33 -4.73 -7.99
N TYR A 35 2.76 -5.98 -7.83
CA TYR A 35 2.45 -6.78 -6.63
C TYR A 35 3.61 -7.61 -6.04
N GLY A 36 4.76 -7.75 -6.69
CA GLY A 36 5.95 -8.43 -6.15
C GLY A 36 6.15 -9.88 -6.62
N SER A 37 5.51 -10.28 -7.70
CA SER A 37 5.72 -11.55 -8.39
C SER A 37 5.64 -11.34 -9.91
N GLU A 38 6.48 -12.03 -10.67
CA GLU A 38 6.44 -12.02 -12.15
C GLU A 38 5.34 -12.95 -12.72
N ARG A 39 4.73 -13.79 -11.87
CA ARG A 39 3.67 -14.74 -12.24
C ARG A 39 2.33 -14.06 -12.51
N ASP A 40 1.45 -14.76 -13.22
CA ASP A 40 0.01 -14.49 -13.40
C ASP A 40 -0.82 -14.59 -12.10
N LEU A 41 -0.25 -15.10 -11.02
CA LEU A 41 -0.87 -15.18 -9.70
C LEU A 41 -0.53 -13.97 -8.81
N TYR A 42 -1.55 -13.20 -8.44
CA TYR A 42 -1.52 -12.28 -7.30
C TYR A 42 -2.09 -12.99 -6.06
N SER A 43 -1.42 -12.94 -4.90
CA SER A 43 -1.92 -13.54 -3.66
C SER A 43 -1.79 -12.62 -2.44
N THR A 44 -2.86 -12.53 -1.64
CA THR A 44 -2.85 -11.82 -0.36
C THR A 44 -2.15 -12.60 0.76
N LYS A 45 -1.92 -13.91 0.58
CA LYS A 45 -1.27 -14.79 1.57
C LYS A 45 0.25 -14.77 1.53
N GLU A 46 0.85 -14.38 0.41
CA GLU A 46 2.31 -14.29 0.30
C GLU A 46 2.83 -13.09 1.12
N ASN A 47 3.26 -13.40 2.36
CA ASN A 47 3.62 -12.48 3.43
C ASN A 47 4.84 -11.58 3.14
N GLY A 48 4.69 -10.63 2.21
CA GLY A 48 5.46 -9.38 2.08
C GLY A 48 6.97 -9.49 1.76
N ARG A 49 7.55 -10.69 1.80
CA ARG A 49 8.96 -10.94 1.52
C ARG A 49 9.16 -11.18 0.03
N ILE A 50 9.33 -10.07 -0.68
CA ILE A 50 9.89 -10.06 -2.03
C ILE A 50 11.20 -10.86 -2.01
N LYS A 51 11.26 -11.91 -2.83
CA LYS A 51 12.45 -12.74 -3.02
C LYS A 51 13.15 -12.38 -4.32
N LEU A 52 14.47 -12.58 -4.35
CA LEU A 52 15.24 -12.53 -5.59
C LEU A 52 14.83 -13.65 -6.57
N GLU A 53 14.35 -14.79 -6.06
CA GLU A 53 13.71 -15.87 -6.83
C GLU A 53 12.55 -15.40 -7.73
N ASN A 54 11.87 -14.31 -7.36
CA ASN A 54 10.71 -13.76 -8.07
C ASN A 54 11.10 -12.65 -9.07
N THR A 55 12.36 -12.57 -9.51
CA THR A 55 12.89 -11.46 -10.33
C THR A 55 13.72 -11.93 -11.54
N GLY A 56 13.31 -13.01 -12.19
CA GLY A 56 14.04 -13.60 -13.32
C GLY A 56 14.02 -12.71 -14.56
N ALA A 57 12.86 -12.16 -14.91
CA ALA A 57 12.72 -11.22 -16.03
C ALA A 57 13.45 -9.90 -15.75
N LEU A 58 13.34 -9.38 -14.51
CA LEU A 58 14.11 -8.21 -14.07
C LEU A 58 15.63 -8.45 -14.16
N GLN A 59 16.12 -9.65 -13.81
CA GLN A 59 17.54 -10.01 -13.97
C GLN A 59 17.93 -10.12 -15.45
N SER A 60 17.13 -10.79 -16.28
CA SER A 60 17.34 -10.89 -17.74
C SER A 60 17.48 -9.51 -18.39
N MET A 61 16.51 -8.61 -18.18
CA MET A 61 16.55 -7.23 -18.71
C MET A 61 17.79 -6.46 -18.24
N LEU A 62 18.29 -6.75 -17.04
CA LEU A 62 19.48 -6.11 -16.48
C LEU A 62 20.80 -6.66 -17.06
N GLU A 63 20.83 -7.94 -17.47
CA GLU A 63 21.95 -8.56 -18.20
C GLU A 63 21.97 -8.12 -19.67
N GLU A 64 20.80 -7.99 -20.29
CA GLU A 64 20.58 -7.38 -21.62
C GLU A 64 20.88 -5.86 -21.67
N LYS A 65 21.28 -5.24 -20.55
CA LYS A 65 21.55 -3.80 -20.39
C LYS A 65 20.35 -2.88 -20.61
N ARG A 66 19.11 -3.40 -20.54
CA ARG A 66 17.85 -2.65 -20.64
C ARG A 66 17.48 -1.93 -19.33
N GLY A 67 18.45 -1.70 -18.44
CA GLY A 67 18.22 -1.08 -17.13
C GLY A 67 17.62 0.34 -17.17
N ALA A 68 17.70 1.04 -18.32
CA ALA A 68 16.96 2.28 -18.55
C ALA A 68 15.44 2.06 -18.62
N GLU A 69 14.99 1.06 -19.39
CA GLU A 69 13.58 0.65 -19.50
C GLU A 69 13.03 0.20 -18.13
N VAL A 70 13.83 -0.58 -17.41
CA VAL A 70 13.51 -1.05 -16.05
C VAL A 70 13.26 0.12 -15.10
N LEU A 71 14.11 1.16 -15.14
CA LEU A 71 14.00 2.32 -14.27
C LEU A 71 12.89 3.29 -14.65
N GLU A 72 12.50 3.33 -15.92
CA GLU A 72 11.33 4.08 -16.37
C GLU A 72 10.04 3.50 -15.79
N GLU A 73 9.84 2.18 -15.89
CA GLU A 73 8.66 1.52 -15.30
C GLU A 73 8.69 1.56 -13.76
N ILE A 74 9.86 1.42 -13.10
CA ILE A 74 9.98 1.62 -11.64
C ILE A 74 9.48 3.02 -11.23
N LYS A 75 9.87 4.08 -11.96
CA LYS A 75 9.38 5.44 -11.69
C LYS A 75 7.88 5.53 -11.90
N ARG A 76 7.37 5.04 -13.04
CA ARG A 76 5.96 5.08 -13.41
C ARG A 76 5.07 4.40 -12.37
N PHE A 77 5.43 3.19 -11.93
CA PHE A 77 4.69 2.46 -10.88
C PHE A 77 4.75 3.16 -9.52
N ALA A 78 5.88 3.79 -9.18
CA ALA A 78 6.05 4.56 -7.94
C ALA A 78 5.39 5.97 -7.97
N GLN A 79 5.19 6.56 -9.15
CA GLN A 79 4.65 7.91 -9.31
C GLN A 79 3.14 7.92 -9.52
N ASP A 80 2.62 7.01 -10.33
CA ASP A 80 1.22 7.04 -10.82
C ASP A 80 0.24 6.30 -9.90
N GLY A 81 0.71 5.70 -8.80
CA GLY A 81 -0.13 4.89 -7.90
C GLY A 81 -0.60 3.55 -8.48
N ARG A 82 0.01 3.10 -9.60
CA ARG A 82 -0.30 1.81 -10.26
C ARG A 82 0.06 0.60 -9.40
N ALA A 83 1.06 0.72 -8.51
CA ALA A 83 1.51 -0.37 -7.65
C ALA A 83 0.56 -0.59 -6.45
N VAL A 84 0.27 -1.85 -6.14
CA VAL A 84 -0.47 -2.27 -4.93
C VAL A 84 0.28 -1.89 -3.65
N ARG A 85 1.60 -2.04 -3.71
CA ARG A 85 2.56 -1.81 -2.63
C ARG A 85 3.85 -1.30 -3.24
N LEU A 86 4.56 -0.38 -2.58
CA LEU A 86 5.73 0.30 -3.16
C LEU A 86 7.02 -0.53 -2.99
N GLU A 87 7.02 -1.48 -2.06
CA GLU A 87 8.16 -2.35 -1.73
C GLU A 87 8.80 -3.07 -2.93
N PRO A 88 8.07 -3.62 -3.92
CA PRO A 88 8.68 -4.23 -5.12
C PRO A 88 9.44 -3.22 -5.98
N SER A 89 8.90 -2.00 -6.14
CA SER A 89 9.59 -0.91 -6.84
C SER A 89 10.86 -0.48 -6.11
N ILE A 90 10.84 -0.46 -4.77
CA ILE A 90 12.01 -0.16 -3.93
C ILE A 90 13.05 -1.30 -4.00
N PHE A 91 12.61 -2.57 -4.06
CA PHE A 91 13.48 -3.74 -4.23
C PHE A 91 14.16 -3.73 -5.61
N ALA A 92 13.40 -3.53 -6.69
CA ALA A 92 13.94 -3.44 -8.04
C ALA A 92 14.96 -2.27 -8.17
N LEU A 93 14.67 -1.13 -7.54
CA LEU A 93 15.61 -0.01 -7.44
C LEU A 93 16.88 -0.36 -6.63
N ALA A 94 16.74 -1.15 -5.56
CA ALA A 94 17.88 -1.65 -4.76
C ALA A 94 18.77 -2.60 -5.57
N LEU A 95 18.19 -3.42 -6.46
CA LEU A 95 18.91 -4.28 -7.41
C LEU A 95 19.61 -3.46 -8.50
N CYS A 96 18.88 -2.56 -9.18
CA CYS A 96 19.44 -1.68 -10.23
C CYS A 96 20.61 -0.83 -9.71
N SER A 97 20.50 -0.29 -8.49
CA SER A 97 21.56 0.50 -7.85
C SER A 97 22.75 -0.35 -7.29
N GLN A 98 22.77 -1.66 -7.58
CA GLN A 98 23.91 -2.56 -7.33
C GLN A 98 24.44 -3.22 -8.60
N ASN A 99 23.75 -3.08 -9.73
CA ASN A 99 24.16 -3.62 -11.03
C ASN A 99 25.62 -3.18 -11.40
N PRO A 100 26.39 -4.03 -12.12
CA PRO A 100 27.71 -3.68 -12.63
C PRO A 100 27.70 -2.56 -13.69
N ASP A 101 26.64 -2.43 -14.50
CA ASP A 101 26.50 -1.34 -15.47
C ASP A 101 26.43 0.02 -14.77
N VAL A 102 27.30 0.91 -15.20
CA VAL A 102 27.45 2.26 -14.66
C VAL A 102 26.22 3.13 -14.98
N ASN A 103 25.61 2.96 -16.16
CA ASN A 103 24.49 3.80 -16.60
C ASN A 103 23.24 3.52 -15.77
N THR A 104 22.83 2.24 -15.70
CA THR A 104 21.74 1.74 -14.86
C THR A 104 21.95 2.13 -13.40
N LYS A 105 23.16 1.96 -12.87
CA LYS A 105 23.49 2.30 -11.49
C LYS A 105 23.37 3.80 -11.19
N GLN A 106 23.83 4.66 -12.10
CA GLN A 106 23.68 6.12 -11.97
C GLN A 106 22.21 6.55 -12.08
N ALA A 107 21.47 6.00 -13.04
CA ALA A 107 20.05 6.28 -13.23
C ALA A 107 19.22 5.83 -12.01
N ALA A 108 19.54 4.69 -11.40
CA ALA A 108 18.89 4.21 -10.19
C ALA A 108 19.12 5.14 -8.99
N PHE A 109 20.33 5.67 -8.80
CA PHE A 109 20.58 6.68 -7.77
C PHE A 109 19.89 8.02 -8.08
N LYS A 110 19.78 8.42 -9.36
CA LYS A 110 19.00 9.61 -9.77
C LYS A 110 17.50 9.44 -9.52
N ALA A 111 16.97 8.22 -9.62
CA ALA A 111 15.57 7.88 -9.34
C ALA A 111 15.24 7.78 -7.83
N LEU A 112 16.23 7.83 -6.94
CA LEU A 112 16.05 7.50 -5.51
C LEU A 112 14.99 8.38 -4.83
N LYS A 113 15.02 9.70 -5.05
CA LYS A 113 14.05 10.63 -4.43
C LYS A 113 12.64 10.51 -5.01
N ASP A 114 12.52 10.15 -6.28
CA ASP A 114 11.23 10.06 -6.98
C ASP A 114 10.37 8.91 -6.42
N VAL A 115 11.05 7.81 -6.08
CA VAL A 115 10.49 6.57 -5.51
C VAL A 115 10.46 6.64 -3.97
N CYS A 116 11.61 6.89 -3.33
CA CYS A 116 11.75 6.84 -1.87
C CYS A 116 11.39 8.18 -1.22
N ARG A 117 10.14 8.62 -1.38
CA ARG A 117 9.67 9.93 -0.88
C ARG A 117 9.62 10.05 0.65
N GLU A 118 9.37 8.94 1.36
CA GLU A 118 9.27 8.91 2.82
C GLU A 118 10.49 8.23 3.46
N PRO A 119 10.83 8.55 4.73
CA PRO A 119 11.83 7.83 5.50
C PRO A 119 11.66 6.31 5.47
N ALA A 120 10.43 5.83 5.58
CA ALA A 120 10.09 4.41 5.51
C ALA A 120 10.60 3.75 4.22
N HIS A 121 10.43 4.42 3.08
CA HIS A 121 10.87 3.90 1.78
C HIS A 121 12.40 3.90 1.68
N LEU A 122 13.05 4.93 2.21
CA LEU A 122 14.51 5.03 2.28
C LEU A 122 15.11 3.94 3.19
N PHE A 123 14.49 3.64 4.33
CA PHE A 123 14.92 2.53 5.20
C PHE A 123 14.73 1.16 4.53
N SER A 124 13.60 0.94 3.85
CA SER A 124 13.38 -0.27 3.04
C SER A 124 14.41 -0.43 1.91
N PHE A 125 14.77 0.65 1.21
CA PHE A 125 15.81 0.65 0.19
C PHE A 125 17.16 0.19 0.73
N ILE A 126 17.59 0.72 1.88
CA ILE A 126 18.87 0.36 2.50
C ILE A 126 18.84 -1.07 3.09
N LYS A 127 17.69 -1.53 3.60
CA LYS A 127 17.46 -2.95 3.94
C LYS A 127 17.61 -3.87 2.73
N TYR A 128 16.92 -3.62 1.62
CA TYR A 128 17.04 -4.48 0.42
C TYR A 128 18.46 -4.45 -0.17
N LYS A 129 19.17 -3.31 -0.14
CA LYS A 129 20.59 -3.25 -0.49
C LYS A 129 21.49 -4.08 0.44
N LYS A 130 21.13 -4.23 1.72
CA LYS A 130 21.84 -5.10 2.66
C LYS A 130 21.55 -6.58 2.41
N GLU A 131 20.29 -6.94 2.14
CA GLU A 131 19.86 -8.31 1.86
C GLU A 131 20.44 -8.82 0.53
N LEU A 132 20.44 -7.98 -0.52
CA LEU A 132 21.02 -8.31 -1.84
C LEU A 132 22.55 -8.34 -1.88
N LYS A 133 23.24 -7.80 -0.86
CA LYS A 133 24.71 -7.63 -0.82
C LYS A 133 25.47 -8.92 -1.12
N GLU A 134 25.04 -10.03 -0.52
CA GLU A 134 25.75 -11.31 -0.57
C GLU A 134 25.63 -11.98 -1.94
N HIS A 135 24.44 -11.95 -2.53
CA HIS A 135 24.21 -12.43 -3.89
C HIS A 135 24.96 -11.58 -4.93
N MET A 136 24.83 -10.24 -4.85
CA MET A 136 25.49 -9.30 -5.76
C MET A 136 27.02 -9.19 -5.53
N LYS A 137 27.56 -9.87 -4.50
CA LYS A 137 28.99 -9.90 -4.11
C LYS A 137 29.63 -8.50 -4.02
N CYS A 138 28.86 -7.48 -3.64
CA CYS A 138 29.26 -6.07 -3.77
C CYS A 138 29.26 -5.28 -2.46
N GLY A 139 29.90 -4.11 -2.46
CA GLY A 139 29.94 -3.18 -1.33
C GLY A 139 28.80 -2.16 -1.34
N ILE A 140 28.03 -2.09 -0.25
CA ILE A 140 26.88 -1.18 -0.10
C ILE A 140 27.32 0.30 -0.15
N TRP A 141 28.29 0.69 0.68
CA TRP A 141 28.62 2.09 1.01
C TRP A 141 29.58 2.77 0.02
N GLY A 142 29.40 2.52 -1.27
CA GLY A 142 30.12 3.21 -2.35
C GLY A 142 29.83 4.71 -2.40
N ARG A 143 30.72 5.48 -3.07
CA ARG A 143 30.59 6.95 -3.20
C ARG A 143 29.23 7.38 -3.76
N ALA A 144 28.67 6.60 -4.70
CA ALA A 144 27.37 6.87 -5.29
C ALA A 144 26.20 6.80 -4.29
N LEU A 145 26.14 5.77 -3.43
CA LEU A 145 25.12 5.67 -2.38
C LEU A 145 25.27 6.80 -1.35
N ARG A 146 26.51 7.07 -0.92
CA ARG A 146 26.80 8.14 0.05
C ARG A 146 26.35 9.50 -0.47
N ARG A 147 26.61 9.81 -1.75
CA ARG A 147 26.09 10.99 -2.42
C ARG A 147 24.56 10.98 -2.51
N ALA A 148 23.94 9.93 -3.04
CA ALA A 148 22.49 9.87 -3.24
C ALA A 148 21.69 10.04 -1.92
N LEU A 149 22.23 9.56 -0.80
CA LEU A 149 21.66 9.81 0.53
C LEU A 149 21.86 11.27 0.99
N SER A 150 23.05 11.85 0.80
CA SER A 150 23.31 13.25 1.14
C SER A 150 22.44 14.21 0.31
N ASP A 151 22.26 13.92 -0.98
CA ASP A 151 21.41 14.66 -1.90
C ASP A 151 19.93 14.51 -1.46
N TRP A 152 19.48 13.30 -1.09
CA TRP A 152 18.13 13.06 -0.55
C TRP A 152 17.79 13.89 0.70
N TYR A 153 18.74 14.11 1.62
CA TYR A 153 18.52 14.98 2.79
C TYR A 153 18.59 16.48 2.45
N ASN A 154 19.54 16.88 1.60
CA ASN A 154 19.81 18.30 1.31
C ASN A 154 18.77 18.97 0.41
N GLU A 155 18.12 18.20 -0.47
CA GLU A 155 17.12 18.69 -1.43
C GLU A 155 15.70 18.88 -0.82
N GLN A 156 15.44 18.45 0.42
CA GLN A 156 14.13 18.58 1.06
C GLN A 156 13.79 20.03 1.46
N ASP A 157 12.51 20.33 1.64
CA ASP A 157 12.12 21.42 2.53
C ASP A 157 12.48 21.08 3.99
N ALA A 158 12.94 22.07 4.76
CA ALA A 158 13.43 21.86 6.12
C ALA A 158 12.30 21.54 7.11
N MET A 159 11.13 22.17 6.98
CA MET A 159 9.97 21.85 7.83
C MET A 159 9.44 20.44 7.56
N SER A 160 9.34 20.08 6.29
CA SER A 160 8.94 18.75 5.82
C SER A 160 9.91 17.67 6.30
N LEU A 161 11.23 17.93 6.26
CA LEU A 161 12.23 17.02 6.83
C LEU A 161 12.13 16.92 8.36
N ALA A 162 11.93 18.03 9.07
CA ALA A 162 11.76 18.04 10.53
C ALA A 162 10.53 17.21 10.98
N ALA A 163 9.42 17.33 10.26
CA ALA A 163 8.25 16.48 10.45
C ALA A 163 8.57 15.00 10.14
N ALA A 164 9.21 14.73 9.01
CA ALA A 164 9.56 13.36 8.60
C ALA A 164 10.46 12.62 9.61
N VAL A 165 11.55 13.26 10.09
CA VAL A 165 12.48 12.61 11.04
C VAL A 165 11.91 12.44 12.44
N THR A 166 10.95 13.28 12.84
CA THR A 166 10.31 13.17 14.15
C THR A 166 9.16 12.14 14.15
N LYS A 167 8.42 12.05 13.04
CA LYS A 167 7.37 11.05 12.78
C LYS A 167 7.93 9.64 12.55
N CYS A 168 9.02 9.49 11.79
CA CYS A 168 9.59 8.19 11.43
C CYS A 168 11.08 8.09 11.78
N LYS A 169 11.40 8.13 13.08
CA LYS A 169 12.78 8.07 13.59
C LYS A 169 13.60 6.86 13.08
N GLN A 170 12.94 5.71 12.96
CA GLN A 170 13.52 4.45 12.49
C GLN A 170 12.45 3.51 11.92
N ARG A 171 12.82 2.66 10.95
CA ARG A 171 12.02 1.53 10.43
C ARG A 171 12.95 0.48 9.82
N GLU A 172 12.51 -0.76 9.63
CA GLU A 172 13.29 -1.82 8.96
C GLU A 172 14.71 -2.08 9.53
N GLY A 173 14.94 -1.76 10.81
CA GLY A 173 16.25 -1.86 11.46
C GLY A 173 17.25 -0.75 11.15
N TRP A 174 16.80 0.37 10.56
CA TRP A 174 17.60 1.56 10.24
C TRP A 174 17.02 2.82 10.86
N SER A 175 17.89 3.72 11.31
CA SER A 175 17.53 5.07 11.78
C SER A 175 18.08 6.17 10.87
N HIS A 176 17.53 7.39 10.98
CA HIS A 176 18.13 8.56 10.31
C HIS A 176 19.57 8.82 10.78
N GLN A 177 19.89 8.53 12.04
CA GLN A 177 21.25 8.66 12.60
C GLN A 177 22.25 7.73 11.88
N ASP A 178 21.84 6.49 11.58
CA ASP A 178 22.67 5.55 10.81
C ASP A 178 22.91 6.04 9.39
N LEU A 179 21.86 6.50 8.71
CA LEU A 179 21.98 6.97 7.32
C LEU A 179 22.85 8.22 7.22
N LEU A 180 22.69 9.21 8.12
CA LEU A 180 23.56 10.40 8.16
C LEU A 180 25.02 10.03 8.48
N ARG A 181 25.24 9.13 9.44
CA ARG A 181 26.58 8.63 9.82
C ARG A 181 27.30 7.91 8.68
N LEU A 182 26.60 7.00 8.00
CA LEU A 182 27.19 6.12 6.97
C LEU A 182 27.25 6.78 5.58
N SER A 183 26.36 7.74 5.29
CA SER A 183 26.50 8.61 4.11
C SER A 183 27.66 9.61 4.25
N HIS A 184 27.99 10.02 5.48
CA HIS A 184 28.78 11.23 5.76
C HIS A 184 28.14 12.48 5.12
N THR A 185 26.81 12.59 5.22
CA THR A 185 26.04 13.74 4.70
C THR A 185 26.64 15.05 5.22
N LYS A 186 27.05 15.93 4.30
CA LYS A 186 27.37 17.32 4.64
C LYS A 186 26.09 18.15 4.40
N PRO A 187 25.52 18.79 5.43
CA PRO A 187 24.37 19.65 5.28
C PRO A 187 24.64 20.81 4.30
N ALA A 188 23.69 21.09 3.41
CA ALA A 188 23.81 22.15 2.41
C ALA A 188 23.35 23.54 2.90
N ARG A 189 22.51 23.59 3.95
CA ARG A 189 22.01 24.82 4.59
C ARG A 189 21.86 24.63 6.10
N ASP A 190 21.80 25.72 6.86
CA ASP A 190 21.80 25.66 8.33
C ASP A 190 20.58 24.96 8.93
N ALA A 191 19.40 25.06 8.32
CA ALA A 191 18.21 24.32 8.78
C ALA A 191 18.39 22.79 8.65
N ILE A 192 19.06 22.31 7.61
CA ILE A 192 19.40 20.89 7.45
C ILE A 192 20.55 20.51 8.42
N ALA A 193 21.46 21.44 8.75
CA ALA A 193 22.51 21.21 9.75
C ALA A 193 21.93 21.08 11.17
N LEU A 194 20.96 21.93 11.51
CA LEU A 194 20.14 21.87 12.71
C LEU A 194 19.43 20.51 12.84
N ILE A 195 18.70 20.08 11.81
CA ILE A 195 17.99 18.78 11.83
C ILE A 195 18.97 17.61 11.91
N SER A 196 20.09 17.67 11.17
CA SER A 196 21.14 16.66 11.24
C SER A 196 21.76 16.57 12.63
N LYS A 197 21.93 17.70 13.33
CA LYS A 197 22.39 17.72 14.73
C LYS A 197 21.33 17.15 15.67
N TYR A 198 20.07 17.55 15.55
CA TYR A 198 18.96 17.00 16.33
C TYR A 198 18.92 15.46 16.25
N VAL A 199 19.00 14.91 15.04
CA VAL A 199 19.01 13.46 14.80
C VAL A 199 20.27 12.76 15.33
N THR A 200 21.44 13.38 15.24
CA THR A 200 22.72 12.71 15.58
C THR A 200 23.22 12.95 17.00
N LYS A 201 22.74 14.00 17.68
CA LYS A 201 23.19 14.47 19.00
C LYS A 201 22.06 14.76 20.00
N GLY A 202 20.81 14.89 19.54
CA GLY A 202 19.65 15.20 20.38
C GLY A 202 19.43 16.70 20.62
N TRP A 203 18.36 17.01 21.35
CA TRP A 203 17.84 18.37 21.50
C TRP A 203 18.73 19.33 22.29
N LYS A 204 19.33 18.88 23.41
CA LYS A 204 20.18 19.76 24.25
C LYS A 204 21.38 20.34 23.49
N GLU A 205 22.00 19.52 22.65
CA GLU A 205 23.11 19.89 21.76
C GLU A 205 22.69 20.82 20.61
N VAL A 206 21.39 20.85 20.28
CA VAL A 206 20.79 21.84 19.38
C VAL A 206 20.55 23.16 20.10
N GLN A 207 19.95 23.16 21.30
CA GLN A 207 19.69 24.37 22.08
C GLN A 207 20.98 25.16 22.29
N VAL A 208 22.01 24.55 22.90
CA VAL A 208 23.33 25.17 23.16
C VAL A 208 24.00 25.70 21.88
N ALA A 209 23.72 25.10 20.72
CA ALA A 209 24.32 25.51 19.46
C ALA A 209 23.63 26.68 18.74
N HIS A 210 22.45 27.10 19.21
CA HIS A 210 21.63 28.15 18.59
C HIS A 210 21.16 29.25 19.55
N GLU A 211 21.28 29.03 20.87
CA GLU A 211 20.87 29.93 21.98
C GLU A 211 21.37 31.38 21.84
N ASN A 212 22.58 31.57 21.31
CA ASN A 212 23.22 32.88 21.16
C ASN A 212 23.61 33.17 19.70
N LYS A 213 22.70 32.92 18.75
CA LYS A 213 22.91 33.20 17.32
C LYS A 213 21.76 33.98 16.70
N GLU A 214 22.13 34.90 15.80
CA GLU A 214 21.23 35.40 14.78
C GLU A 214 20.96 34.26 13.79
N ASN A 215 19.76 33.68 13.87
CA ASN A 215 19.33 32.53 13.08
C ASN A 215 18.42 33.01 11.94
N ALA A 216 18.60 32.47 10.73
CA ALA A 216 17.67 32.76 9.63
C ALA A 216 16.25 32.25 9.93
N GLU A 217 15.23 32.86 9.32
CA GLU A 217 13.82 32.55 9.62
C GLU A 217 13.46 31.05 9.42
N GLU A 218 14.01 30.39 8.39
CA GLU A 218 13.87 28.94 8.17
C GLU A 218 14.35 28.13 9.40
N VAL A 219 15.47 28.54 10.00
CA VAL A 219 16.08 27.92 11.17
C VAL A 219 15.23 28.17 12.43
N ILE A 220 14.69 29.38 12.61
CA ILE A 220 13.81 29.73 13.74
C ILE A 220 12.52 28.90 13.70
N ARG A 221 11.88 28.77 12.53
CA ARG A 221 10.65 27.95 12.38
C ARG A 221 10.91 26.48 12.70
N VAL A 222 12.05 25.93 12.25
CA VAL A 222 12.43 24.54 12.57
C VAL A 222 12.81 24.37 14.05
N LEU A 223 13.48 25.34 14.68
CA LEU A 223 13.77 25.33 16.12
C LEU A 223 12.48 25.27 16.94
N SER A 224 11.54 26.18 16.68
CA SER A 224 10.24 26.23 17.38
C SER A 224 9.45 24.93 17.21
N TYR A 225 9.43 24.36 16.00
CA TYR A 225 8.78 23.07 15.75
C TYR A 225 9.42 21.91 16.52
N LEU A 226 10.75 21.81 16.51
CA LEU A 226 11.47 20.77 17.24
C LEU A 226 11.34 20.95 18.76
N GLU A 227 11.27 22.20 19.25
CA GLU A 227 11.02 22.52 20.65
C GLU A 227 9.65 22.02 21.10
N VAL A 228 8.57 22.34 20.37
CA VAL A 228 7.22 21.80 20.61
C VAL A 228 7.23 20.28 20.64
N VAL A 229 7.86 19.66 19.65
CA VAL A 229 7.95 18.21 19.50
C VAL A 229 8.77 17.57 20.62
N GLU A 230 9.69 18.27 21.30
CA GLU A 230 10.35 17.78 22.51
C GLU A 230 9.59 18.12 23.80
N LYS A 231 8.96 19.30 23.88
CA LYS A 231 8.12 19.74 25.00
C LYS A 231 7.00 18.73 25.26
N VAL A 232 6.27 18.32 24.20
CA VAL A 232 5.19 17.34 24.30
C VAL A 232 5.67 15.98 24.86
N LYS A 233 6.93 15.60 24.62
CA LYS A 233 7.51 14.33 25.15
C LYS A 233 7.93 14.42 26.62
N HIS A 234 8.17 15.62 27.14
CA HIS A 234 8.56 15.82 28.54
C HIS A 234 7.39 16.21 29.43
N SER A 235 6.30 16.73 28.84
CA SER A 235 5.05 16.98 29.55
C SER A 235 4.39 15.71 30.06
N ARG A 236 3.72 15.86 31.21
CA ARG A 236 2.89 14.83 31.87
C ARG A 236 1.44 15.30 32.08
N ASP A 237 1.12 16.50 31.62
CA ASP A 237 -0.21 17.10 31.76
C ASP A 237 -1.06 16.76 30.52
N GLU A 238 -2.23 16.15 30.74
CA GLU A 238 -3.17 15.82 29.66
C GLU A 238 -3.62 17.09 28.91
N THR A 239 -3.78 18.21 29.61
CA THR A 239 -4.28 19.47 29.04
C THR A 239 -3.21 20.17 28.19
N GLU A 240 -1.96 20.23 28.66
CA GLU A 240 -0.86 20.79 27.87
C GLU A 240 -0.59 19.95 26.60
N VAL A 241 -0.64 18.62 26.71
CA VAL A 241 -0.47 17.73 25.55
C VAL A 241 -1.61 17.93 24.53
N VAL A 242 -2.86 18.12 24.98
CA VAL A 242 -3.99 18.46 24.10
C VAL A 242 -3.77 19.79 23.39
N THR A 243 -3.42 20.86 24.11
CA THR A 243 -3.17 22.18 23.51
C THR A 243 -2.06 22.12 22.44
N LEU A 244 -0.94 21.45 22.74
CA LEU A 244 0.17 21.29 21.78
C LEU A 244 -0.23 20.48 20.53
N ILE A 245 -1.15 19.52 20.66
CA ILE A 245 -1.68 18.78 19.50
C ILE A 245 -2.56 19.69 18.63
N GLU A 246 -3.40 20.53 19.22
CA GLU A 246 -4.34 21.38 18.48
C GLU A 246 -3.65 22.59 17.85
N GLU A 247 -2.71 23.24 18.53
CA GLU A 247 -1.95 24.39 18.02
C GLU A 247 -0.95 24.01 16.92
N HIS A 248 -0.26 22.87 17.07
CA HIS A 248 0.84 22.48 16.19
C HIS A 248 0.57 21.23 15.33
N LYS A 249 -0.67 20.73 15.33
CA LYS A 249 -1.16 19.60 14.51
C LYS A 249 -0.29 18.34 14.65
N LEU A 250 0.11 18.02 15.88
CA LEU A 250 1.04 16.93 16.17
C LEU A 250 0.42 15.55 15.88
N GLU A 251 1.22 14.67 15.28
CA GLU A 251 0.78 13.31 14.94
C GLU A 251 1.03 12.31 16.08
N ARG A 252 0.21 11.26 16.10
CA ARG A 252 0.24 10.16 17.09
C ARG A 252 1.63 9.54 17.29
N GLU A 253 2.42 9.47 16.22
CA GLU A 253 3.78 8.92 16.16
C GLU A 253 4.82 9.78 16.92
N GLN A 254 4.52 11.05 17.19
CA GLN A 254 5.41 11.98 17.88
C GLN A 254 5.23 11.98 19.41
N LEU A 255 4.09 11.47 19.88
CA LEU A 255 3.69 11.36 21.30
C LEU A 255 4.30 10.13 21.99
N LEU A 256 4.27 10.11 23.33
CA LEU A 256 4.61 8.91 24.11
C LEU A 256 3.44 7.92 24.18
N THR A 257 3.77 6.64 24.39
CA THR A 257 2.77 5.59 24.65
C THR A 257 1.90 5.84 25.87
N GLU A 258 2.41 6.62 26.83
CA GLU A 258 1.68 7.05 28.02
C GLU A 258 0.59 8.07 27.68
N HIS A 259 0.87 9.02 26.78
CA HIS A 259 -0.14 10.01 26.34
C HIS A 259 -1.31 9.32 25.63
N LEU A 260 -1.05 8.24 24.90
CA LEU A 260 -2.05 7.44 24.21
C LEU A 260 -2.94 6.57 25.13
N LYS A 261 -2.88 6.76 26.46
CA LYS A 261 -3.82 6.21 27.45
C LYS A 261 -4.98 7.16 27.77
N PHE A 262 -4.81 8.46 27.53
CA PHE A 262 -5.75 9.52 27.90
C PHE A 262 -6.84 9.74 26.85
N LYS A 263 -8.10 9.98 27.28
CA LYS A 263 -9.22 10.18 26.35
C LYS A 263 -9.07 11.49 25.57
N GLN A 264 -8.72 12.59 26.24
CA GLN A 264 -8.73 13.92 25.62
C GLN A 264 -7.66 14.02 24.52
N VAL A 265 -6.49 13.40 24.75
CA VAL A 265 -5.41 13.26 23.75
C VAL A 265 -5.91 12.58 22.46
N TRP A 266 -6.72 11.53 22.56
CA TRP A 266 -7.33 10.90 21.39
C TRP A 266 -8.42 11.77 20.74
N SER A 267 -9.23 12.49 21.52
CA SER A 267 -10.22 13.44 20.99
C SER A 267 -9.57 14.59 20.22
N ALA A 268 -8.42 15.11 20.68
CA ALA A 268 -7.63 16.11 19.97
C ALA A 268 -7.05 15.55 18.66
N LEU A 269 -6.38 14.38 18.73
CA LEU A 269 -5.85 13.70 17.54
C LEU A 269 -6.93 13.41 16.48
N LEU A 270 -8.15 13.06 16.88
CA LEU A 270 -9.25 12.70 15.97
C LEU A 270 -9.63 13.82 14.99
N LYS A 271 -9.44 15.09 15.38
CA LYS A 271 -9.73 16.27 14.55
C LYS A 271 -8.85 16.28 13.29
N GLU A 272 -7.54 16.20 13.45
CA GLU A 272 -6.55 16.33 12.38
C GLU A 272 -6.21 14.99 11.71
N MET A 273 -6.32 13.85 12.42
CA MET A 273 -5.87 12.54 11.94
C MET A 273 -6.44 12.20 10.55
N PRO A 274 -5.61 11.71 9.60
CA PRO A 274 -6.07 11.32 8.27
C PRO A 274 -7.19 10.28 8.30
N LEU A 275 -8.24 10.50 7.51
CA LEU A 275 -9.48 9.69 7.55
C LEU A 275 -9.22 8.19 7.29
N HIS A 276 -8.23 7.85 6.45
CA HIS A 276 -7.81 6.47 6.19
C HIS A 276 -7.26 5.74 7.43
N SER A 277 -6.74 6.48 8.42
CA SER A 277 -6.26 5.93 9.69
C SER A 277 -7.38 5.84 10.70
N VAL A 278 -8.23 6.88 10.79
CA VAL A 278 -9.42 6.89 11.67
C VAL A 278 -10.32 5.69 11.38
N VAL A 279 -10.63 5.46 10.09
CA VAL A 279 -11.46 4.33 9.62
C VAL A 279 -10.87 2.96 10.01
N LYS A 280 -9.54 2.81 10.03
CA LYS A 280 -8.86 1.58 10.49
C LYS A 280 -8.77 1.47 12.02
N MET A 281 -9.12 2.53 12.76
CA MET A 281 -8.93 2.64 14.21
C MET A 281 -10.23 2.78 15.01
N LEU A 282 -11.40 2.81 14.36
CA LEU A 282 -12.74 2.93 14.98
C LEU A 282 -12.92 2.02 16.21
N GLY A 283 -12.55 0.74 16.10
CA GLY A 283 -12.66 -0.22 17.21
C GLY A 283 -11.75 0.10 18.41
N ARG A 284 -10.55 0.65 18.16
CA ARG A 284 -9.66 1.14 19.23
C ARG A 284 -10.23 2.39 19.90
N LEU A 285 -10.72 3.34 19.12
CA LEU A 285 -11.29 4.60 19.61
C LEU A 285 -12.56 4.35 20.43
N THR A 286 -13.43 3.43 19.99
CA THR A 286 -14.62 3.00 20.73
C THR A 286 -14.26 2.26 22.01
N SER A 287 -13.33 1.29 21.95
CA SER A 287 -12.84 0.55 23.13
C SER A 287 -12.17 1.46 24.17
N GLY A 288 -11.47 2.51 23.71
CA GLY A 288 -10.87 3.55 24.55
C GLY A 288 -11.84 4.63 25.03
N LYS A 289 -13.16 4.47 24.81
CA LYS A 289 -14.21 5.45 25.18
C LYS A 289 -14.03 6.85 24.58
N VAL A 290 -13.30 6.97 23.48
CA VAL A 290 -13.15 8.22 22.72
C VAL A 290 -14.42 8.48 21.91
N LEU A 291 -14.97 7.41 21.34
CA LEU A 291 -16.24 7.39 20.63
C LEU A 291 -17.27 6.69 21.53
N GLU A 292 -18.08 7.48 22.23
CA GLU A 292 -19.19 6.97 23.04
C GLU A 292 -20.53 7.28 22.33
N PRO A 293 -21.55 6.40 22.42
CA PRO A 293 -22.82 6.61 21.72
C PRO A 293 -23.46 7.95 22.08
N GLY A 294 -23.72 8.79 21.07
CA GLY A 294 -24.27 10.13 21.25
C GLY A 294 -23.27 11.20 21.73
N SER A 295 -21.97 10.92 21.80
CA SER A 295 -20.96 11.95 22.11
C SER A 295 -20.70 12.89 20.91
N SER A 296 -20.21 14.10 21.18
CA SER A 296 -19.90 15.08 20.13
C SER A 296 -18.76 14.62 19.22
N GLU A 297 -17.80 13.85 19.72
CA GLU A 297 -16.74 13.23 18.93
C GLU A 297 -17.31 12.16 17.97
N THR A 298 -18.27 11.37 18.44
CA THR A 298 -18.99 10.38 17.60
C THR A 298 -19.78 11.07 16.50
N GLN A 299 -20.48 12.18 16.80
CA GLN A 299 -21.20 12.96 15.78
C GLN A 299 -20.24 13.60 14.76
N PHE A 300 -19.24 14.34 15.22
CA PHE A 300 -18.20 14.95 14.37
C PHE A 300 -17.54 13.92 13.44
N LEU A 301 -17.27 12.71 13.95
CA LEU A 301 -16.73 11.63 13.14
C LEU A 301 -17.73 11.11 12.10
N CYS A 302 -19.01 10.95 12.47
CA CYS A 302 -20.05 10.53 11.53
C CYS A 302 -20.20 11.54 10.37
N ASP A 303 -20.18 12.83 10.68
CA ASP A 303 -20.26 13.91 9.68
C ASP A 303 -19.02 13.94 8.78
N ARG A 304 -17.82 13.77 9.37
CA ARG A 304 -16.53 13.70 8.64
C ARG A 304 -16.42 12.46 7.74
N ILE A 305 -16.96 11.31 8.16
CA ILE A 305 -17.03 10.08 7.36
C ILE A 305 -18.02 10.22 6.19
N GLN A 306 -19.16 10.88 6.40
CA GLN A 306 -20.20 11.08 5.39
C GLN A 306 -19.88 12.21 4.38
N SER A 307 -18.83 13.00 4.61
CA SER A 307 -18.46 14.13 3.77
C SER A 307 -17.76 13.67 2.48
N GLU A 308 -18.39 13.93 1.33
CA GLU A 308 -17.84 13.62 0.01
C GLU A 308 -16.52 14.37 -0.27
N THR A 309 -16.38 15.61 0.22
CA THR A 309 -15.13 16.36 0.06
C THR A 309 -13.99 15.74 0.86
N ALA A 310 -14.26 15.25 2.08
CA ALA A 310 -13.28 14.54 2.90
C ALA A 310 -12.92 13.18 2.30
N LEU A 311 -13.90 12.41 1.83
CA LEU A 311 -13.68 11.13 1.14
C LEU A 311 -12.86 11.31 -0.14
N LYS A 312 -13.14 12.36 -0.93
CA LYS A 312 -12.42 12.69 -2.17
C LYS A 312 -10.98 13.14 -1.91
N GLN A 313 -10.78 14.03 -0.93
CA GLN A 313 -9.45 14.49 -0.54
C GLN A 313 -8.59 13.34 0.01
N ALA A 314 -9.19 12.42 0.77
CA ALA A 314 -8.50 11.27 1.33
C ALA A 314 -8.35 10.08 0.35
N LYS A 315 -8.91 10.16 -0.87
CA LYS A 315 -8.93 9.12 -1.91
C LYS A 315 -9.27 7.71 -1.39
N ILE A 316 -10.23 7.61 -0.47
CA ILE A 316 -10.61 6.32 0.13
C ILE A 316 -11.44 5.52 -0.87
N HIS A 317 -11.02 4.28 -1.15
CA HIS A 317 -11.72 3.34 -2.05
C HIS A 317 -12.85 2.59 -1.31
N PRO A 318 -14.01 2.28 -1.95
CA PRO A 318 -15.14 1.64 -1.28
C PRO A 318 -14.80 0.36 -0.53
N PHE A 319 -13.95 -0.50 -1.10
CA PHE A 319 -13.50 -1.73 -0.44
C PHE A 319 -12.78 -1.47 0.91
N SER A 320 -12.05 -0.35 1.06
CA SER A 320 -11.42 0.00 2.34
C SER A 320 -12.45 0.32 3.42
N ILE A 321 -13.58 0.92 3.02
CA ILE A 321 -14.69 1.24 3.92
C ILE A 321 -15.41 -0.05 4.31
N LEU A 322 -15.73 -0.93 3.34
CA LEU A 322 -16.33 -2.25 3.61
C LEU A 322 -15.48 -3.09 4.57
N LEU A 323 -14.17 -3.22 4.31
CA LEU A 323 -13.26 -3.98 5.16
C LEU A 323 -13.19 -3.41 6.59
N ALA A 324 -13.25 -2.08 6.74
CA ALA A 324 -13.31 -1.43 8.04
C ALA A 324 -14.67 -1.62 8.73
N THR A 325 -15.78 -1.54 8.00
CA THR A 325 -17.14 -1.82 8.50
C THR A 325 -17.23 -3.24 9.06
N GLU A 326 -16.82 -4.26 8.31
CA GLU A 326 -16.88 -5.66 8.77
C GLU A 326 -15.89 -5.93 9.92
N ASN A 327 -14.73 -5.26 9.94
CA ASN A 327 -13.84 -5.34 11.10
C ASN A 327 -14.42 -4.62 12.34
N TYR A 328 -15.17 -3.53 12.18
CA TYR A 328 -15.81 -2.81 13.28
C TYR A 328 -17.02 -3.59 13.84
N LYS A 329 -17.85 -4.18 12.97
CA LYS A 329 -18.98 -5.05 13.34
C LYS A 329 -18.58 -6.24 14.23
N LYS A 330 -17.37 -6.79 14.07
CA LYS A 330 -16.85 -7.90 14.90
C LYS A 330 -16.76 -7.59 16.39
N GLY A 331 -16.70 -6.33 16.81
CA GLY A 331 -16.58 -5.95 18.23
C GLY A 331 -15.26 -6.33 18.91
N HIS A 332 -14.27 -6.85 18.16
CA HIS A 332 -12.95 -7.20 18.70
C HIS A 332 -11.82 -7.13 17.68
N GLY A 333 -10.60 -6.84 18.16
CA GLY A 333 -9.39 -6.89 17.36
C GLY A 333 -8.97 -8.31 16.99
N TYR A 334 -8.05 -8.45 16.04
CA TYR A 334 -7.58 -9.76 15.51
C TYR A 334 -7.10 -10.76 16.58
N GLN A 335 -6.54 -10.28 17.71
CA GLN A 335 -6.11 -11.11 18.85
C GLN A 335 -7.18 -11.23 19.96
N GLY A 336 -8.46 -11.01 19.64
CA GLY A 336 -9.57 -10.99 20.60
C GLY A 336 -9.58 -9.78 21.55
N LYS A 337 -8.61 -8.88 21.42
CA LYS A 337 -8.47 -7.58 22.12
C LYS A 337 -7.94 -6.52 21.13
N PRO A 338 -8.25 -5.21 21.31
CA PRO A 338 -9.27 -4.68 22.23
C PRO A 338 -10.68 -5.20 21.90
N LYS A 339 -11.66 -4.96 22.79
CA LYS A 339 -13.08 -5.28 22.58
C LYS A 339 -13.92 -4.01 22.69
N TRP A 340 -14.97 -3.92 21.88
CA TRP A 340 -15.90 -2.78 21.82
C TRP A 340 -17.29 -3.26 21.39
N GLU A 341 -18.31 -2.45 21.65
CA GLU A 341 -19.61 -2.58 21.01
C GLU A 341 -19.64 -1.67 19.77
N ALA A 342 -20.28 -2.08 18.67
CA ALA A 342 -20.27 -1.32 17.43
C ALA A 342 -21.40 -0.28 17.41
N ASP A 343 -21.07 1.01 17.42
CA ASP A 343 -22.07 2.08 17.41
C ASP A 343 -22.87 2.12 16.09
N ARG A 344 -24.19 2.27 16.21
CA ARG A 344 -25.13 2.22 15.09
C ARG A 344 -25.03 3.43 14.17
N ASN A 345 -24.66 4.59 14.69
CA ASN A 345 -24.50 5.82 13.90
C ASN A 345 -23.20 5.76 13.10
N ILE A 346 -22.11 5.27 13.70
CA ILE A 346 -20.84 4.99 12.99
C ILE A 346 -21.07 3.97 11.88
N LEU A 347 -21.80 2.88 12.13
CA LEU A 347 -22.14 1.90 11.09
C LEU A 347 -22.97 2.51 9.95
N LYS A 348 -23.96 3.36 10.25
CA LYS A 348 -24.76 4.08 9.24
C LYS A 348 -23.92 5.10 8.46
N ALA A 349 -23.00 5.81 9.11
CA ALA A 349 -22.09 6.74 8.48
C ALA A 349 -21.14 6.02 7.52
N MET A 350 -20.59 4.88 7.93
CA MET A 350 -19.73 4.02 7.11
C MET A 350 -20.47 3.42 5.90
N ASP A 351 -21.74 3.04 6.05
CA ASP A 351 -22.59 2.58 4.94
C ASP A 351 -22.81 3.70 3.90
N SER A 352 -23.21 4.91 4.33
CA SER A 352 -23.31 6.07 3.43
C SER A 352 -21.96 6.42 2.76
N ALA A 353 -20.86 6.33 3.51
CA ALA A 353 -19.53 6.59 2.99
C ALA A 353 -19.07 5.55 1.96
N PHE A 354 -19.47 4.28 2.10
CA PHE A 354 -19.23 3.23 1.10
C PHE A 354 -19.77 3.69 -0.25
N TYR A 355 -21.07 3.99 -0.38
CA TYR A 355 -21.68 4.43 -1.64
C TYR A 355 -21.10 5.75 -2.18
N LYS A 356 -20.78 6.72 -1.32
CA LYS A 356 -20.16 7.99 -1.74
C LYS A 356 -18.75 7.81 -2.29
N SER A 357 -17.97 6.89 -1.70
CA SER A 357 -16.56 6.68 -2.07
C SER A 357 -16.34 6.07 -3.46
N PHE A 358 -17.39 5.64 -4.17
CA PHE A 358 -17.29 5.20 -5.56
C PHE A 358 -16.77 6.32 -6.47
N MET A 359 -16.98 7.59 -6.10
CA MET A 359 -16.41 8.77 -6.78
C MET A 359 -14.87 8.80 -6.84
N ASN A 360 -14.19 7.94 -6.08
CA ASN A 360 -12.73 7.80 -6.03
C ASN A 360 -12.20 6.65 -6.89
N VAL A 361 -13.07 5.85 -7.49
CA VAL A 361 -12.68 4.78 -8.42
C VAL A 361 -12.58 5.40 -9.81
N GLU A 362 -11.39 5.39 -10.40
CA GLU A 362 -11.16 5.95 -11.72
C GLU A 362 -11.48 4.91 -12.81
N PRO A 363 -12.46 5.17 -13.71
CA PRO A 363 -12.87 4.21 -14.73
C PRO A 363 -11.78 3.93 -15.76
N VAL A 364 -11.88 2.77 -16.38
CA VAL A 364 -11.04 2.26 -17.47
C VAL A 364 -11.68 2.49 -18.83
N GLY A 365 -13.01 2.54 -18.91
CA GLY A 365 -13.75 2.75 -20.16
C GLY A 365 -13.73 1.52 -21.05
N LYS A 366 -14.06 0.35 -20.50
CA LYS A 366 -14.11 -0.95 -21.19
C LYS A 366 -15.42 -1.67 -20.85
N CYS A 367 -15.82 -2.60 -21.71
CA CYS A 367 -16.84 -3.58 -21.35
C CYS A 367 -16.27 -4.56 -20.33
N PHE A 368 -16.98 -4.81 -19.23
CA PHE A 368 -16.63 -5.79 -18.21
C PHE A 368 -17.69 -6.87 -18.10
N VAL A 369 -17.28 -8.14 -18.20
CA VAL A 369 -18.11 -9.29 -17.85
C VAL A 369 -17.65 -9.87 -16.52
N VAL A 370 -18.51 -9.82 -15.51
CA VAL A 370 -18.16 -10.16 -14.11
C VAL A 370 -18.93 -11.41 -13.68
N ALA A 371 -18.36 -12.60 -13.90
CA ALA A 371 -18.97 -13.84 -13.44
C ALA A 371 -18.67 -14.10 -11.95
N VAL A 372 -19.71 -14.24 -11.14
CA VAL A 372 -19.63 -14.59 -9.72
C VAL A 372 -20.04 -16.04 -9.52
N ASP A 373 -19.11 -16.86 -9.03
CA ASP A 373 -19.37 -18.25 -8.64
C ASP A 373 -19.94 -18.32 -7.22
N MET A 374 -21.14 -18.89 -7.09
CA MET A 374 -21.84 -19.14 -5.83
C MET A 374 -21.95 -20.64 -5.51
N SER A 375 -21.19 -21.51 -6.20
CA SER A 375 -21.13 -22.95 -5.93
C SER A 375 -20.36 -23.31 -4.65
N GLY A 376 -19.44 -22.44 -4.22
CA GLY A 376 -18.78 -22.52 -2.92
C GLY A 376 -19.61 -21.90 -1.79
N SER A 377 -19.30 -22.24 -0.53
CA SER A 377 -20.08 -21.74 0.61
C SER A 377 -20.02 -20.20 0.73
N PRO A 378 -21.15 -19.47 0.61
CA PRO A 378 -21.21 -18.01 0.59
C PRO A 378 -20.95 -17.35 1.96
N SER A 379 -20.98 -18.14 3.04
CA SER A 379 -20.67 -17.72 4.41
C SER A 379 -19.20 -17.90 4.78
N SER A 380 -18.37 -18.46 3.89
CA SER A 380 -16.91 -18.58 4.08
C SER A 380 -16.28 -17.20 4.24
N ILE A 381 -15.31 -17.03 5.12
CA ILE A 381 -14.57 -15.77 5.27
C ILE A 381 -13.37 -15.74 4.32
N VAL A 382 -13.21 -14.63 3.58
CA VAL A 382 -12.08 -14.46 2.66
C VAL A 382 -10.77 -14.38 3.46
N PRO A 383 -9.75 -15.22 3.16
CA PRO A 383 -8.53 -15.32 3.95
C PRO A 383 -7.84 -13.98 4.20
N GLY A 384 -7.51 -13.71 5.48
CA GLY A 384 -6.90 -12.46 5.94
C GLY A 384 -7.89 -11.35 6.32
N THR A 385 -9.17 -11.48 5.97
CA THR A 385 -10.17 -10.41 6.12
C THR A 385 -11.21 -10.67 7.23
N SER A 386 -12.21 -9.79 7.30
CA SER A 386 -13.46 -9.94 8.06
C SER A 386 -14.68 -10.27 7.19
N ILE A 387 -14.52 -10.28 5.87
CA ILE A 387 -15.61 -10.24 4.89
C ILE A 387 -15.95 -11.66 4.44
N SER A 388 -17.24 -11.98 4.24
CA SER A 388 -17.64 -13.24 3.62
C SER A 388 -17.36 -13.24 2.11
N THR A 389 -17.25 -14.42 1.51
CA THR A 389 -17.09 -14.61 0.07
C THR A 389 -18.20 -13.92 -0.72
N ALA A 390 -19.46 -14.10 -0.34
CA ALA A 390 -20.58 -13.43 -1.00
C ALA A 390 -20.53 -11.90 -0.87
N ALA A 391 -20.19 -11.36 0.32
CA ALA A 391 -20.10 -9.92 0.51
C ALA A 391 -18.90 -9.30 -0.24
N ALA A 392 -17.79 -10.04 -0.39
CA ALA A 392 -16.66 -9.63 -1.22
C ALA A 392 -17.02 -9.66 -2.72
N ALA A 393 -17.64 -10.74 -3.20
CA ALA A 393 -18.06 -10.88 -4.60
C ALA A 393 -19.08 -9.81 -5.01
N ALA A 394 -20.12 -9.60 -4.20
CA ALA A 394 -21.11 -8.56 -4.44
C ALA A 394 -20.47 -7.16 -4.42
N ALA A 395 -19.51 -6.89 -3.54
CA ALA A 395 -18.78 -5.63 -3.54
C ALA A 395 -17.92 -5.42 -4.80
N ILE A 396 -17.26 -6.47 -5.33
CA ILE A 396 -16.55 -6.41 -6.63
C ILE A 396 -17.54 -6.04 -7.74
N ALA A 397 -18.64 -6.77 -7.84
CA ALA A 397 -19.66 -6.58 -8.87
C ALA A 397 -20.27 -5.16 -8.81
N MET A 398 -20.64 -4.69 -7.62
CA MET A 398 -21.14 -3.33 -7.42
C MET A 398 -20.10 -2.26 -7.77
N ILE A 399 -18.82 -2.44 -7.39
CA ILE A 399 -17.75 -1.48 -7.69
C ILE A 399 -17.50 -1.37 -9.19
N LEU A 400 -17.44 -2.49 -9.92
CA LEU A 400 -17.29 -2.47 -11.37
C LEU A 400 -18.51 -1.84 -12.05
N ALA A 401 -19.73 -2.33 -11.75
CA ALA A 401 -20.95 -1.85 -12.41
C ALA A 401 -21.38 -0.40 -12.08
N ARG A 402 -20.91 0.17 -10.96
CA ARG A 402 -21.10 1.60 -10.63
C ARG A 402 -19.96 2.50 -11.12
N THR A 403 -18.86 1.93 -11.64
CA THR A 403 -17.71 2.67 -12.18
C THR A 403 -17.67 2.65 -13.70
N GLU A 404 -17.93 1.48 -14.31
CA GLU A 404 -17.81 1.22 -15.74
C GLU A 404 -19.20 1.15 -16.38
N ALA A 405 -19.47 2.05 -17.33
CA ALA A 405 -20.79 2.23 -17.95
C ALA A 405 -21.29 1.02 -18.76
N ASP A 406 -20.41 0.07 -19.05
CA ASP A 406 -20.66 -1.16 -19.82
C ASP A 406 -20.20 -2.35 -18.96
N THR A 407 -21.06 -2.77 -18.02
CA THR A 407 -20.80 -3.92 -17.13
C THR A 407 -21.95 -4.91 -17.16
N HIS A 408 -21.66 -6.14 -17.58
CA HIS A 408 -22.56 -7.28 -17.45
C HIS A 408 -22.05 -8.20 -16.34
N VAL A 409 -22.71 -8.19 -15.20
CA VAL A 409 -22.45 -9.18 -14.15
C VAL A 409 -23.17 -10.48 -14.52
N LEU A 410 -22.70 -11.63 -14.06
CA LEU A 410 -23.30 -12.96 -14.26
C LEU A 410 -23.22 -13.74 -12.95
N VAL A 411 -24.09 -14.72 -12.76
CA VAL A 411 -23.89 -15.73 -11.69
C VAL A 411 -23.83 -17.14 -12.25
N TYR A 412 -22.95 -17.92 -11.62
CA TYR A 412 -22.87 -19.35 -11.77
C TYR A 412 -23.27 -20.04 -10.46
N SER A 413 -24.17 -21.00 -10.58
CA SER A 413 -24.43 -22.04 -9.59
C SER A 413 -24.51 -23.38 -10.33
N GLN A 414 -24.46 -24.50 -9.61
CA GLN A 414 -24.01 -25.80 -10.14
C GLN A 414 -24.80 -26.39 -11.34
N GLU A 415 -25.93 -25.81 -11.74
CA GLU A 415 -26.79 -26.29 -12.83
C GLU A 415 -27.05 -25.27 -13.95
N ALA A 416 -26.60 -24.00 -13.85
CA ALA A 416 -26.83 -22.99 -14.89
C ALA A 416 -25.80 -21.82 -14.93
N MET A 417 -25.57 -21.30 -16.14
CA MET A 417 -24.93 -20.00 -16.41
C MET A 417 -25.99 -18.96 -16.75
N VAL A 418 -26.03 -17.84 -16.03
CA VAL A 418 -27.26 -17.07 -15.87
C VAL A 418 -26.99 -15.55 -15.89
N PRO A 419 -27.82 -14.72 -16.56
CA PRO A 419 -27.26 -12.68 -16.69
C PRO A 419 -27.28 -12.06 -15.28
N PHE A 420 -26.85 -10.83 -15.14
CA PHE A 420 -27.28 -9.94 -14.07
C PHE A 420 -27.13 -8.48 -14.50
N SER A 421 -28.23 -7.73 -14.42
CA SER A 421 -28.27 -6.30 -14.75
C SER A 421 -28.30 -5.47 -13.46
N ILE A 422 -27.13 -5.00 -13.01
CA ILE A 422 -27.05 -4.04 -11.90
C ILE A 422 -27.57 -2.68 -12.39
N SER A 423 -28.56 -2.10 -11.72
CA SER A 423 -28.84 -0.68 -11.82
C SER A 423 -28.10 0.10 -10.71
N ALA A 424 -27.84 1.39 -10.96
CA ALA A 424 -27.03 2.23 -10.07
C ALA A 424 -27.66 2.47 -8.67
N ASP A 425 -28.93 2.11 -8.46
CA ASP A 425 -29.69 2.44 -7.25
C ASP A 425 -29.90 1.26 -6.29
N MET A 426 -29.62 0.02 -6.71
CA MET A 426 -29.82 -1.18 -5.89
C MET A 426 -28.92 -1.23 -4.63
N THR A 427 -29.49 -1.64 -3.51
CA THR A 427 -28.72 -1.98 -2.30
C THR A 427 -28.07 -3.37 -2.40
N LEU A 428 -27.08 -3.62 -1.55
CA LEU A 428 -26.39 -4.91 -1.44
C LEU A 428 -27.33 -6.13 -1.30
N LYS A 429 -28.50 -5.95 -0.67
CA LYS A 429 -29.47 -7.04 -0.49
C LYS A 429 -30.25 -7.31 -1.77
N GLU A 430 -30.80 -6.27 -2.40
CA GLU A 430 -31.60 -6.40 -3.64
C GLU A 430 -30.76 -6.92 -4.81
N ALA A 431 -29.47 -6.54 -4.85
CA ALA A 431 -28.49 -7.08 -5.79
C ALA A 431 -28.19 -8.59 -5.61
N THR A 432 -28.74 -9.24 -4.58
CA THR A 432 -28.63 -10.70 -4.38
C THR A 432 -29.79 -11.47 -5.02
N ASP A 433 -30.96 -10.85 -5.20
CA ASP A 433 -32.16 -11.55 -5.66
C ASP A 433 -32.29 -11.57 -7.20
N GLU A 434 -31.67 -10.60 -7.88
CA GLU A 434 -31.85 -10.33 -9.32
C GLU A 434 -30.79 -11.01 -10.23
N LEU A 435 -29.87 -11.79 -9.63
CA LEU A 435 -28.71 -12.49 -10.23
C LEU A 435 -29.05 -13.60 -11.28
N VAL A 436 -30.26 -13.60 -11.85
CA VAL A 436 -30.89 -14.83 -12.40
C VAL A 436 -31.28 -14.75 -13.90
N LYS A 437 -30.60 -13.93 -14.73
CA LYS A 437 -30.78 -13.86 -16.22
C LYS A 437 -29.43 -13.22 -16.97
N THR A 438 -27.85 -13.73 -18.56
CA THR A 438 -27.17 -14.67 -19.58
C THR A 438 -25.77 -14.07 -19.94
N SER A 439 -24.81 -14.84 -20.49
CA SER A 439 -23.39 -14.48 -20.81
C SER A 439 -23.06 -14.22 -22.32
N GLY A 440 -21.89 -13.61 -22.64
CA GLY A 440 -21.32 -13.64 -24.01
C GLY A 440 -20.01 -12.85 -24.34
N ALA A 441 -18.98 -13.59 -24.80
CA ALA A 441 -17.89 -13.23 -25.76
C ALA A 441 -16.63 -12.37 -25.40
N ASN A 442 -15.52 -12.71 -26.08
CA ASN A 442 -14.18 -12.07 -26.19
C ASN A 442 -13.73 -11.11 -25.07
N SER A 443 -13.16 -11.68 -24.01
CA SER A 443 -12.73 -10.97 -22.81
C SER A 443 -11.29 -11.30 -22.39
N LYS A 444 -10.66 -10.38 -21.65
CA LYS A 444 -9.58 -10.75 -20.70
C LYS A 444 -10.24 -11.42 -19.49
N LEU A 445 -9.65 -12.47 -18.95
CA LEU A 445 -10.21 -13.22 -17.83
C LEU A 445 -9.41 -12.94 -16.55
N VAL A 446 -10.07 -12.38 -15.55
CA VAL A 446 -9.55 -12.33 -14.17
C VAL A 446 -10.33 -13.32 -13.32
N MET A 447 -9.65 -14.35 -12.82
CA MET A 447 -10.21 -15.25 -11.81
C MET A 447 -9.92 -14.68 -10.43
N CYS A 448 -10.94 -14.57 -9.57
CA CYS A 448 -10.82 -14.02 -8.22
C CYS A 448 -11.18 -15.08 -7.18
N ASP A 449 -10.20 -15.89 -6.79
CA ASP A 449 -10.30 -16.96 -5.80
C ASP A 449 -10.48 -16.38 -4.39
N LEU A 450 -11.73 -16.11 -4.01
CA LEU A 450 -12.09 -15.63 -2.67
C LEU A 450 -11.86 -16.67 -1.55
N THR A 451 -11.51 -17.91 -1.90
CA THR A 451 -11.10 -18.95 -0.95
C THR A 451 -9.90 -19.74 -1.46
N ASN A 452 -9.17 -20.41 -0.56
CA ASN A 452 -7.94 -21.13 -0.89
C ASN A 452 -8.24 -22.59 -1.28
N THR A 453 -8.93 -22.80 -2.39
CA THR A 453 -9.24 -24.15 -2.94
C THR A 453 -8.03 -24.81 -3.60
N GLY A 454 -7.05 -24.04 -4.06
CA GLY A 454 -5.88 -24.52 -4.79
C GLY A 454 -6.14 -24.76 -6.29
N PHE A 455 -7.35 -24.50 -6.78
CA PHE A 455 -7.74 -24.62 -8.18
C PHE A 455 -7.43 -23.34 -8.97
N ALA A 456 -6.15 -22.97 -9.04
CA ALA A 456 -5.71 -22.00 -10.03
C ALA A 456 -5.82 -22.64 -11.42
N ILE A 457 -6.79 -22.21 -12.23
CA ILE A 457 -6.78 -22.44 -13.68
C ILE A 457 -5.82 -21.40 -14.25
N GLY A 458 -4.52 -21.61 -14.03
CA GLY A 458 -3.49 -20.59 -14.17
C GLY A 458 -2.09 -21.15 -13.92
N ASP A 459 -1.60 -21.92 -14.89
CA ASP A 459 -0.17 -22.03 -15.21
C ASP A 459 -0.09 -22.02 -16.74
N THR A 460 -0.47 -20.89 -17.32
CA THR A 460 -0.66 -20.70 -18.77
C THR A 460 -0.03 -19.38 -19.20
N GLU A 461 0.68 -19.37 -20.32
CA GLU A 461 1.38 -18.17 -20.82
C GLU A 461 0.45 -17.13 -21.48
N ASP A 462 -0.87 -17.19 -21.25
CA ASP A 462 -1.80 -16.20 -21.80
C ASP A 462 -1.70 -14.87 -21.04
N ARG A 463 -1.29 -13.81 -21.74
CA ARG A 463 -1.27 -12.44 -21.22
C ARG A 463 -2.67 -11.92 -20.86
N GLY A 464 -3.71 -12.46 -21.47
CA GLY A 464 -5.12 -12.13 -21.18
C GLY A 464 -5.69 -12.74 -19.91
N LEU A 465 -4.97 -13.67 -19.26
CA LEU A 465 -5.37 -14.33 -18.02
C LEU A 465 -4.63 -13.78 -16.80
N LEU A 466 -5.33 -13.72 -15.66
CA LEU A 466 -4.75 -13.45 -14.36
C LEU A 466 -5.54 -14.11 -13.22
N THR A 467 -4.85 -14.69 -12.25
CA THR A 467 -5.47 -15.23 -11.03
C THR A 467 -5.19 -14.32 -9.83
N ILE A 468 -6.24 -13.96 -9.08
CA ILE A 468 -6.19 -13.22 -7.83
C ILE A 468 -6.64 -14.15 -6.71
N SER A 469 -5.79 -14.41 -5.72
CA SER A 469 -6.05 -15.35 -4.62
C SER A 469 -6.11 -14.68 -3.26
N GLY A 470 -7.27 -14.80 -2.61
CA GLY A 470 -7.69 -13.89 -1.54
C GLY A 470 -8.10 -12.52 -2.11
N PHE A 471 -8.53 -11.60 -1.24
CA PHE A 471 -9.04 -10.30 -1.69
C PHE A 471 -8.63 -9.16 -0.76
N ASP A 472 -8.09 -8.10 -1.34
CA ASP A 472 -7.75 -6.86 -0.66
C ASP A 472 -7.93 -5.65 -1.61
N LEU A 473 -7.45 -4.46 -1.21
CA LEU A 473 -7.52 -3.27 -2.06
C LEU A 473 -6.66 -3.38 -3.35
N GLY A 474 -5.57 -4.15 -3.31
CA GLY A 474 -4.64 -4.31 -4.42
C GLY A 474 -5.26 -4.98 -5.64
N ALA A 475 -6.22 -5.88 -5.42
CA ALA A 475 -6.97 -6.54 -6.49
C ALA A 475 -7.59 -5.56 -7.51
N PHE A 476 -8.07 -4.40 -7.07
CA PHE A 476 -8.64 -3.39 -7.96
C PHE A 476 -7.59 -2.70 -8.83
N SER A 477 -6.42 -2.34 -8.26
CA SER A 477 -5.29 -1.81 -9.05
C SER A 477 -4.79 -2.85 -10.05
N VAL A 478 -4.78 -4.13 -9.68
CA VAL A 478 -4.38 -5.25 -10.54
C VAL A 478 -5.35 -5.43 -11.71
N ILE A 479 -6.67 -5.51 -11.45
CA ILE A 479 -7.72 -5.58 -12.47
C ILE A 479 -7.61 -4.39 -13.44
N ARG A 480 -7.50 -3.17 -12.90
CA ARG A 480 -7.32 -1.94 -13.70
C ARG A 480 -6.08 -1.99 -14.58
N ASN A 481 -4.94 -2.42 -14.02
CA ASN A 481 -3.68 -2.49 -14.77
C ASN A 481 -3.76 -3.52 -15.91
N LEU A 482 -4.37 -4.69 -15.67
CA LEU A 482 -4.56 -5.70 -16.71
C LEU A 482 -5.50 -5.21 -17.82
N ALA A 483 -6.63 -4.58 -17.45
CA ALA A 483 -7.58 -3.99 -18.39
C ALA A 483 -6.96 -2.88 -19.27
N GLN A 484 -5.96 -2.16 -18.74
CA GLN A 484 -5.17 -1.13 -19.43
C GLN A 484 -3.89 -1.65 -20.14
N ASP A 485 -3.67 -2.96 -20.21
CA ASP A 485 -2.48 -3.58 -20.85
C ASP A 485 -1.14 -3.18 -20.22
N LEU A 486 -1.16 -2.85 -18.92
CA LEU A 486 0.01 -2.41 -18.15
C LEU A 486 0.78 -3.56 -17.48
N ILE A 487 0.18 -4.75 -17.40
CA ILE A 487 0.75 -6.00 -16.85
C ILE A 487 0.50 -7.20 -17.78
#